data_AF-A0A962MH05-F1
#
_entry.id   AF-A0A962MH05-F1
#
_cell.length_a   1.000
_cell.length_b   1.000
_cell.length_c   1.000
_cell.angle_alpha   90.00
_cell.angle_beta   90.00
_cell.angle_gamma   90.00
#
_symmetry.space_group_name_H-M   'P 1'
#
loop_
_entity.id
_entity.type
_entity.pdbx_description
1 polymer ?
#
loop_
_entity_poly.entity_id
_entity_poly.type
_entity_poly.pdbx_seq_one_letter_code
_entity_poly.pdbx_strand_id
1 'polypeptide(L)'
;MQAIHYRLLLRLVLPGLVLTGLLAGCTQLQYYDQLLAGQYQLMQQRRPLAEVSADPATSDALRERLALARQLRDFASQHLRLPDNNSYRNYADLGRPYAVYNVFAAP
;
A
#
# COMPACT_ATOMS: atom_id res chain seq x y z
N MET A 1 23.86 4.03 50.57
CA MET A 1 22.90 2.95 50.26
C MET A 1 21.99 3.26 49.06
N GLN A 2 21.44 4.47 48.89
CA GLN A 2 20.48 4.79 47.80
C GLN A 2 21.02 4.61 46.36
N ALA A 3 22.30 4.93 46.09
CA ALA A 3 22.90 4.80 44.76
C ALA A 3 23.07 3.34 44.28
N ILE A 4 23.17 2.38 45.21
CA ILE A 4 23.28 0.94 44.90
C ILE A 4 21.92 0.39 44.49
N HIS A 5 20.85 0.82 45.16
CA HIS A 5 19.48 0.44 44.84
C HIS A 5 19.08 0.97 43.45
N TYR A 6 19.42 2.23 43.12
CA TYR A 6 19.14 2.80 41.79
C TYR A 6 19.88 2.04 40.67
N ARG A 7 21.15 1.68 40.88
CA ARG A 7 21.94 0.88 39.92
C ARG A 7 21.40 -0.54 39.76
N LEU A 8 20.94 -1.17 40.83
CA LEU A 8 20.34 -2.51 40.78
C LEU A 8 18.97 -2.48 40.07
N LEU A 9 18.17 -1.44 40.34
CA LEU A 9 16.87 -1.22 39.73
C LEU A 9 17.01 -0.92 38.23
N LEU A 10 18.00 -0.11 37.82
CA LEU A 10 18.32 0.12 36.40
C LEU A 10 18.78 -1.16 35.68
N ARG A 11 19.58 -2.00 36.35
CA ARG A 11 20.05 -3.29 35.80
C ARG A 11 18.94 -4.32 35.61
N LEU A 12 17.83 -4.22 36.33
CA LEU A 12 16.70 -5.13 36.23
C LEU A 12 15.59 -4.60 35.30
N VAL A 13 15.32 -3.29 35.36
CA VAL A 13 14.24 -2.67 34.56
C VAL A 13 14.61 -2.53 33.09
N LEU A 14 15.85 -2.18 32.77
CA LEU A 14 16.29 -1.94 31.40
C LEU A 14 16.24 -3.21 30.51
N PRO A 15 16.73 -4.40 30.93
CA PRO A 15 16.55 -5.62 30.16
C PRO A 15 15.08 -6.07 30.11
N GLY A 16 14.28 -5.81 31.16
CA GLY A 16 12.83 -6.09 31.14
C GLY A 16 12.08 -5.24 30.11
N LEU A 17 12.44 -3.96 29.98
CA LEU A 17 11.87 -3.04 28.98
C LEU A 17 12.28 -3.44 27.54
N VAL A 18 13.54 -3.85 27.35
CA VAL A 18 14.03 -4.32 26.04
C VAL A 18 13.34 -5.63 25.65
N LEU A 19 13.19 -6.58 26.57
CA LEU A 19 12.52 -7.86 26.31
C LEU A 19 11.04 -7.69 25.99
N THR A 20 10.34 -6.79 26.70
CA THR A 20 8.93 -6.46 26.40
C THR A 20 8.78 -5.74 25.06
N GLY A 21 9.70 -4.84 24.70
CA GLY A 21 9.73 -4.20 23.38
C GLY A 21 9.95 -5.19 22.23
N LEU A 22 10.83 -6.18 22.42
CA LEU A 22 11.10 -7.23 21.43
C LEU A 22 9.88 -8.15 21.23
N LEU A 23 9.11 -8.44 22.28
CA LEU A 23 7.91 -9.28 22.22
C LEU A 23 6.67 -8.57 21.67
N ALA A 24 6.64 -7.23 21.70
CA ALA A 24 5.49 -6.43 21.27
C ALA A 24 5.37 -6.23 19.74
N GLY A 25 6.35 -6.68 18.94
CA GLY A 25 6.49 -6.24 17.54
C GLY A 25 6.67 -7.32 16.47
N CYS A 26 6.78 -8.62 16.82
CA CYS A 26 7.17 -9.66 15.86
C CYS A 26 6.25 -9.77 14.63
N THR A 27 4.96 -9.49 14.76
CA THR A 27 4.02 -9.48 13.63
C THR A 27 3.88 -8.12 12.96
N GLN A 28 4.15 -7.04 13.69
CA GLN A 28 3.88 -5.68 13.23
C GLN A 28 4.93 -5.20 12.22
N LEU A 29 6.22 -5.51 12.45
CA LEU A 29 7.31 -5.12 11.53
C LEU A 29 7.14 -5.78 10.16
N GLN A 30 6.93 -7.10 10.14
CA GLN A 30 6.71 -7.84 8.89
C GLN A 30 5.48 -7.35 8.12
N TYR A 31 4.41 -6.97 8.83
CA TYR A 31 3.22 -6.40 8.22
C TYR A 31 3.51 -5.07 7.51
N TYR A 32 4.22 -4.15 8.16
CA TYR A 32 4.58 -2.87 7.55
C TYR A 32 5.56 -3.04 6.39
N ASP A 33 6.54 -3.94 6.50
CA ASP A 33 7.44 -4.25 5.40
C ASP A 33 6.68 -4.75 4.18
N GLN A 34 5.67 -5.61 4.38
CA GLN A 34 4.80 -6.09 3.31
C GLN A 34 4.00 -4.95 2.65
N LEU A 35 3.42 -4.04 3.44
CA LEU A 35 2.68 -2.89 2.91
C LEU A 35 3.58 -1.95 2.09
N LEU A 36 4.76 -1.64 2.62
CA LEU A 36 5.73 -0.77 1.96
C LEU A 36 6.23 -1.39 0.66
N ALA A 37 6.58 -2.67 0.67
CA ALA A 37 7.02 -3.40 -0.52
C ALA A 37 5.93 -3.43 -1.59
N GLY A 38 4.68 -3.74 -1.22
CA GLY A 38 3.56 -3.76 -2.15
C GLY A 38 3.26 -2.39 -2.76
N GLN A 39 3.25 -1.34 -1.93
CA GLN A 39 3.04 0.03 -2.39
C GLN A 39 4.17 0.48 -3.32
N TYR A 40 5.41 0.17 -2.98
CA TYR A 40 6.57 0.50 -3.81
C TYR A 40 6.52 -0.18 -5.16
N GLN A 41 6.18 -1.48 -5.20
CA GLN A 41 6.01 -2.23 -6.44
C GLN A 41 4.95 -1.59 -7.35
N LEU A 42 3.80 -1.18 -6.81
CA LEU A 42 2.77 -0.48 -7.59
C LEU A 42 3.28 0.87 -8.13
N MET A 43 4.03 1.61 -7.33
CA MET A 43 4.57 2.91 -7.74
C MET A 43 5.64 2.78 -8.83
N GLN A 44 6.41 1.69 -8.82
CA GLN A 44 7.38 1.39 -9.89
C GLN A 44 6.72 0.93 -11.19
N GLN A 45 5.64 0.15 -11.11
CA GLN A 45 4.98 -0.44 -12.28
C GLN A 45 3.97 0.49 -12.97
N ARG A 46 3.64 1.63 -12.35
CA ARG A 46 2.65 2.56 -12.88
C ARG A 46 3.11 3.17 -14.21
N ARG A 47 2.24 3.14 -15.21
CA ARG A 47 2.40 3.79 -16.51
C ARG A 47 1.19 4.70 -16.79
N PRO A 48 1.38 5.85 -17.46
CA PRO A 48 0.26 6.70 -17.88
C PRO A 48 -0.73 5.92 -18.77
N LEU A 49 -2.04 6.12 -18.56
CA LEU A 49 -3.08 5.43 -19.33
C LEU A 49 -2.93 5.63 -20.85
N ALA A 50 -2.55 6.84 -21.26
CA ALA A 50 -2.35 7.19 -22.66
C ALA A 50 -1.21 6.38 -23.30
N GLU A 51 -0.12 6.15 -22.57
CA GLU A 51 1.02 5.36 -23.05
C GLU A 51 0.62 3.89 -23.22
N VAL A 52 -0.05 3.31 -22.22
CA VAL A 52 -0.49 1.90 -22.28
C VAL A 52 -1.53 1.68 -23.38
N SER A 53 -2.40 2.67 -23.61
CA SER A 53 -3.43 2.57 -24.65
C SER A 53 -2.87 2.71 -26.07
N ALA A 54 -1.77 3.45 -26.24
CA ALA A 54 -1.07 3.61 -27.51
C ALA A 54 -0.10 2.45 -27.81
N ASP A 55 0.27 1.65 -26.81
CA ASP A 55 1.17 0.52 -26.94
C ASP A 55 0.55 -0.59 -27.83
N PRO A 56 1.18 -0.95 -28.96
CA PRO A 56 0.68 -2.01 -29.84
C PRO A 56 0.60 -3.38 -29.16
N ALA A 57 1.41 -3.61 -28.11
CA ALA A 57 1.40 -4.87 -27.37
C ALA A 57 0.22 -5.01 -26.40
N THR A 58 -0.48 -3.91 -26.10
CA THR A 58 -1.70 -3.95 -25.27
C THR A 58 -2.79 -4.73 -26.01
N SER A 59 -3.59 -5.52 -25.29
CA SER A 59 -4.72 -6.23 -25.88
C SER A 59 -5.91 -5.31 -26.15
N ASP A 60 -6.75 -5.65 -27.13
CA ASP A 60 -7.94 -4.85 -27.46
C ASP A 60 -8.91 -4.74 -26.27
N ALA A 61 -9.14 -5.85 -25.57
CA ALA A 61 -9.97 -5.87 -24.38
C ALA A 61 -9.43 -4.94 -23.26
N LEU A 62 -8.11 -4.85 -23.09
CA LEU A 62 -7.53 -3.93 -22.12
C LEU A 62 -7.68 -2.47 -22.60
N ARG A 63 -7.42 -2.18 -23.89
CA ARG A 63 -7.62 -0.85 -24.48
C ARG A 63 -9.04 -0.35 -24.28
N GLU A 64 -10.05 -1.17 -24.54
CA GLU A 64 -11.46 -0.81 -24.35
C GLU A 64 -11.78 -0.47 -22.90
N ARG A 65 -11.30 -1.27 -21.95
CA ARG A 65 -11.50 -1.03 -20.51
C ARG A 65 -10.81 0.27 -20.05
N LEU A 66 -9.59 0.54 -20.52
CA LEU A 66 -8.87 1.77 -20.21
C LEU A 66 -9.56 3.00 -20.82
N ALA A 67 -10.08 2.88 -22.05
CA ALA A 67 -10.84 3.94 -22.70
C ALA A 67 -12.13 4.27 -21.92
N LEU A 68 -12.86 3.24 -21.48
CA LEU A 68 -14.06 3.42 -20.65
C LEU A 68 -13.73 4.09 -19.31
N ALA A 69 -12.67 3.64 -18.62
CA ALA A 69 -12.24 4.24 -17.35
C ALA A 69 -11.91 5.73 -17.51
N ARG A 70 -11.25 6.12 -18.61
CA ARG A 70 -10.98 7.52 -18.94
C ARG A 70 -12.26 8.33 -19.15
N GLN A 71 -13.21 7.81 -19.93
CA GLN A 71 -14.50 8.47 -20.16
C GLN A 71 -15.29 8.68 -18.88
N LEU A 72 -15.35 7.66 -18.01
CA LEU A 72 -16.00 7.76 -16.70
C LEU A 72 -15.33 8.81 -15.81
N ARG A 73 -14.00 8.87 -15.83
CA ARG A 73 -13.22 9.85 -15.07
C ARG A 73 -13.50 11.28 -15.54
N ASP A 74 -13.55 11.50 -16.85
CA ASP A 74 -13.82 12.80 -17.45
C ASP A 74 -15.26 13.24 -17.15
N PHE A 75 -16.24 12.32 -17.28
CA PHE A 75 -17.62 12.55 -16.89
C PHE A 75 -17.73 12.98 -15.42
N ALA A 76 -17.06 12.26 -14.52
CA ALA A 76 -17.17 12.54 -13.08
C ALA A 76 -16.61 13.91 -12.70
N SER A 77 -15.53 14.38 -13.35
CA SER A 77 -15.06 15.74 -13.12
C SER A 77 -15.98 16.80 -13.75
N GLN A 78 -16.38 16.60 -15.00
CA GLN A 78 -17.15 17.59 -15.75
C GLN A 78 -18.59 17.75 -15.27
N HIS A 79 -19.23 16.64 -14.86
CA HIS A 79 -20.67 16.60 -14.59
C HIS A 79 -20.99 16.36 -13.12
N LEU A 80 -20.17 15.59 -12.40
CA LEU A 80 -20.39 15.28 -10.98
C LEU A 80 -19.59 16.21 -10.03
N ARG A 81 -18.85 17.17 -10.58
CA ARG A 81 -18.00 18.13 -9.84
C ARG A 81 -16.97 17.45 -8.92
N LEU A 82 -16.53 16.23 -9.28
CA LEU A 82 -15.41 15.62 -8.59
C LEU A 82 -14.10 16.35 -8.95
N PRO A 83 -13.12 16.43 -8.04
CA PRO A 83 -11.85 17.10 -8.30
C PRO A 83 -11.14 16.56 -9.54
N ASP A 84 -10.64 17.44 -10.42
CA ASP A 84 -9.81 17.03 -11.56
C ASP A 84 -8.35 16.79 -11.13
N ASN A 85 -8.13 15.70 -10.39
CA ASN A 85 -6.81 15.24 -9.96
C ASN A 85 -6.29 14.07 -10.79
N ASN A 86 -5.12 13.55 -10.41
CA ASN A 86 -4.44 12.45 -11.09
C ASN A 86 -5.01 11.05 -10.80
N SER A 87 -6.12 10.94 -10.04
CA SER A 87 -6.76 9.65 -9.78
C SER A 87 -7.25 9.00 -11.07
N TYR A 88 -7.04 7.69 -11.18
CA TYR A 88 -7.40 6.86 -12.34
C TYR A 88 -6.72 7.24 -13.67
N ARG A 89 -5.64 8.05 -13.64
CA ARG A 89 -4.86 8.42 -14.84
C ARG A 89 -3.64 7.53 -15.13
N ASN A 90 -3.34 6.59 -14.23
CA ASN A 90 -2.25 5.62 -14.38
C ASN A 90 -2.76 4.19 -14.26
N TYR A 91 -2.08 3.28 -14.95
CA TYR A 91 -2.32 1.83 -14.95
C TYR A 91 -1.08 1.12 -14.44
N ALA A 92 -1.26 0.09 -13.61
CA ALA A 92 -0.19 -0.81 -13.21
C ALA A 92 -0.67 -2.24 -13.44
N ASP A 93 0.06 -3.00 -14.25
CA ASP A 93 -0.20 -4.43 -14.40
C ASP A 93 0.28 -5.15 -13.14
N LEU A 94 -0.66 -5.76 -12.41
CA LEU A 94 -0.40 -6.41 -11.15
C LEU A 94 0.30 -7.77 -11.31
N GLY A 95 0.23 -8.37 -12.49
CA GLY A 95 0.65 -9.76 -12.74
C GLY A 95 -0.15 -10.81 -11.95
N ARG A 96 -1.30 -10.42 -11.38
CA ARG A 96 -2.18 -11.25 -10.55
C ARG A 96 -3.63 -10.78 -10.68
N PRO A 97 -4.63 -11.65 -10.41
CA PRO A 97 -6.03 -11.31 -10.67
C PRO A 97 -6.61 -10.23 -9.75
N TYR A 98 -6.06 -10.00 -8.56
CA TYR A 98 -6.60 -9.04 -7.59
C TYR A 98 -5.50 -8.22 -6.89
N ALA A 99 -5.79 -6.94 -6.63
CA ALA A 99 -4.87 -6.04 -5.94
C ALA A 99 -4.67 -6.45 -4.46
N VAL A 100 -5.78 -6.76 -3.78
CA VAL A 100 -5.85 -7.15 -2.36
C VAL A 100 -6.95 -8.20 -2.16
N TYR A 101 -6.78 -9.05 -1.15
CA TYR A 101 -7.82 -9.91 -0.62
C TYR A 101 -8.23 -9.40 0.75
N ASN A 102 -9.52 -9.17 0.95
CA ASN A 102 -10.06 -8.82 2.26
C ASN A 102 -10.75 -10.05 2.84
N VAL A 103 -10.21 -10.57 3.95
CA VAL A 103 -10.72 -11.77 4.63
C VAL A 103 -11.35 -11.32 5.95
N PHE A 104 -12.65 -11.59 6.10
CA PHE A 104 -13.39 -11.27 7.31
C PHE A 104 -13.73 -12.57 8.05
N ALA A 105 -13.53 -12.59 9.36
CA ALA A 105 -14.05 -13.64 10.23
C ALA A 105 -15.39 -13.17 10.81
N ALA A 106 -16.48 -13.90 10.54
CA ALA A 106 -17.77 -13.72 11.19
C ALA A 106 -17.95 -14.85 12.23
N PRO A 107 -18.35 -14.54 13.48
CA PRO A 107 -18.59 -15.53 14.54
C PRO A 107 -19.89 -16.33 14.34
#